data_AF-A0A1D2AIB6-F1
#
_entry.id   AF-A0A1D2AIB6-F1
#
_cell.length_a   1.000
_cell.length_b   1.000
_cell.length_c   1.000
_cell.angle_alpha   90.00
_cell.angle_beta   90.00
_cell.angle_gamma   90.00
#
_symmetry.space_group_name_H-M   'P 1'
#
loop_
_entity.id
_entity.type
_entity.pdbx_description
1 polymer ?
#
loop_
_entity_poly.entity_id
_entity_poly.type
_entity_poly.pdbx_seq_one_letter_code
_entity_poly.pdbx_strand_id
1 'polypeptide(L)'
;TYNFPEKLLYGIVDEMIKNGRLAGTLVGGRSERTSYIPDIYSRSQNRWVDSCYQQNGYLEFDAVSRLGIGDAKAYIKRRYKDDNLVFLKSICVGPGILAQVEAALEEVAATGSWTDVMPLLPSVCTSEDGANIIQV
;
A
#
# COMPACT_ATOMS: atom_id res chain seq x y z
N THR A 1 -18.21 -27.11 25.94
CA THR A 1 -18.09 -26.56 24.58
C THR A 1 -19.07 -27.29 23.69
N TYR A 2 -20.02 -26.61 23.05
CA TYR A 2 -20.98 -27.24 22.14
C TYR A 2 -20.20 -27.86 20.98
N ASN A 3 -20.31 -29.17 20.78
CA ASN A 3 -19.47 -29.97 19.87
C ASN A 3 -19.83 -29.72 18.39
N PHE A 4 -19.84 -28.45 17.99
CA PHE A 4 -20.33 -27.99 16.70
C PHE A 4 -19.28 -28.26 15.61
N PRO A 5 -19.64 -28.97 14.52
CA PRO A 5 -18.69 -29.22 13.44
C PRO A 5 -18.25 -27.91 12.77
N GLU A 6 -16.96 -27.58 12.80
CA GLU A 6 -16.41 -26.36 12.18
C GLU A 6 -16.79 -26.20 10.70
N LYS A 7 -16.88 -27.32 9.97
CA LYS A 7 -17.31 -27.32 8.56
C LYS A 7 -18.72 -26.75 8.36
N LEU A 8 -19.62 -26.95 9.32
CA LEU A 8 -20.97 -26.38 9.28
C LEU A 8 -20.94 -24.89 9.62
N LEU A 9 -20.03 -24.45 10.50
CA LEU A 9 -19.91 -23.05 10.89
C LEU A 9 -19.52 -22.18 9.69
N TYR A 10 -18.48 -22.59 8.94
CA TYR A 10 -18.07 -21.87 7.74
C TYR A 10 -19.15 -21.85 6.66
N GLY A 11 -19.93 -22.94 6.53
CA GLY A 11 -21.07 -23.00 5.63
C GLY A 11 -22.15 -21.99 5.98
N ILE A 12 -22.51 -21.89 7.27
CA ILE A 12 -23.50 -20.92 7.77
C ILE A 12 -23.01 -19.49 7.57
N VAL A 13 -21.75 -19.20 7.88
CA VAL A 13 -21.18 -17.85 7.70
C VAL A 13 -21.15 -17.46 6.23
N ASP A 14 -20.74 -18.36 5.33
CA ASP A 14 -20.78 -18.17 3.88
C ASP A 14 -22.20 -17.89 3.37
N GLU A 15 -23.20 -18.62 3.88
CA GLU A 15 -24.61 -18.37 3.55
C GLU A 15 -25.10 -17.00 4.06
N MET A 16 -24.72 -16.62 5.28
CA MET A 16 -25.06 -15.30 5.84
C MET A 16 -24.43 -14.17 5.02
N ILE A 17 -23.21 -14.35 4.52
CA ILE A 17 -22.55 -13.39 3.62
C ILE A 17 -23.31 -13.30 2.29
N LYS A 18 -23.61 -14.43 1.65
CA LYS A 18 -24.34 -14.49 0.37
C LYS A 18 -25.73 -13.88 0.44
N ASN A 19 -26.41 -14.05 1.57
CA ASN A 19 -27.74 -13.48 1.81
C ASN A 19 -27.68 -12.02 2.31
N GLY A 20 -26.49 -11.39 2.35
CA GLY A 20 -26.30 -9.99 2.75
C GLY A 20 -26.53 -9.72 4.23
N ARG A 21 -26.65 -10.76 5.06
CA ARG A 21 -26.83 -10.63 6.52
C ARG A 21 -25.53 -10.33 7.24
N LEU A 22 -24.40 -10.64 6.60
CA LEU A 22 -23.06 -10.38 7.12
C LEU A 22 -22.19 -9.72 6.04
N ALA A 23 -21.56 -8.60 6.36
CA ALA A 23 -20.75 -7.81 5.43
C ALA A 23 -19.26 -8.14 5.60
N GLY A 24 -18.76 -9.09 4.83
CA GLY A 24 -17.36 -9.51 4.85
C GLY A 24 -17.09 -10.65 3.89
N THR A 25 -15.85 -11.14 3.91
CA THR A 25 -15.37 -12.24 3.06
C THR A 25 -14.69 -13.30 3.90
N LEU A 26 -14.89 -14.58 3.54
CA LEU A 26 -14.11 -15.69 4.09
C LEU A 26 -12.85 -15.91 3.26
N VAL A 27 -11.69 -15.95 3.92
CA VAL A 27 -10.37 -16.19 3.32
C VAL A 27 -9.77 -17.45 3.94
N GLY A 28 -9.06 -18.27 3.15
CA GLY A 28 -8.45 -19.52 3.66
C GLY A 28 -9.24 -20.80 3.36
N GLY A 29 -10.29 -20.72 2.54
CA GLY A 29 -11.07 -21.86 2.06
C GLY A 29 -12.04 -22.42 3.12
N ARG A 30 -12.26 -23.74 3.12
CA ARG A 30 -13.00 -24.47 4.17
C ARG A 30 -12.04 -25.33 4.98
N SER A 31 -11.03 -24.69 5.56
CA SER A 31 -9.97 -25.33 6.35
C SER A 31 -9.87 -24.70 7.74
N GLU A 32 -9.06 -25.26 8.64
CA GLU A 32 -8.77 -24.69 9.96
C GLU A 32 -8.14 -23.28 9.89
N ARG A 33 -7.65 -22.85 8.72
CA ARG A 33 -7.07 -21.51 8.50
C ARG A 33 -8.09 -20.49 8.00
N THR A 34 -9.38 -20.82 7.99
CA THR A 34 -10.41 -19.93 7.47
C THR A 34 -10.61 -18.75 8.40
N SER A 35 -10.42 -17.54 7.89
CA SER A 35 -10.63 -16.29 8.60
C SER A 35 -11.75 -15.48 7.94
N TYR A 36 -12.60 -14.89 8.77
CA TYR A 36 -13.59 -13.92 8.31
C TYR A 36 -12.98 -12.51 8.35
N ILE A 37 -13.04 -11.81 7.23
CA ILE A 37 -12.60 -10.42 7.10
C ILE A 37 -13.84 -9.53 6.93
N PRO A 38 -14.19 -8.69 7.92
CA PRO A 38 -15.29 -7.73 7.79
C PRO A 38 -15.02 -6.72 6.67
N ASP A 39 -16.03 -6.35 5.88
CA ASP A 39 -15.85 -5.37 4.79
C ASP A 39 -15.38 -4.01 5.31
N ILE A 40 -15.83 -3.61 6.51
CA ILE A 40 -15.42 -2.36 7.14
C ILE A 40 -13.91 -2.32 7.41
N TYR A 41 -13.30 -3.46 7.70
CA TYR A 41 -11.85 -3.55 7.90
C TYR A 41 -11.12 -3.22 6.59
N SER A 42 -11.46 -3.91 5.49
CA SER A 42 -10.86 -3.65 4.17
C SER A 42 -11.14 -2.23 3.66
N ARG A 43 -12.36 -1.69 3.88
CA ARG A 43 -12.68 -0.31 3.54
C ARG A 43 -11.85 0.69 4.33
N SER A 44 -11.63 0.44 5.62
CA SER A 44 -10.84 1.33 6.48
C SER A 44 -9.36 1.32 6.08
N GLN A 45 -8.80 0.15 5.78
CA GLN A 45 -7.45 0.01 5.22
C GLN A 45 -7.29 0.82 3.93
N ASN A 46 -8.18 0.61 2.95
CA ASN A 46 -8.14 1.31 1.66
C ASN A 46 -8.26 2.84 1.84
N ARG A 47 -9.22 3.29 2.67
CA ARG A 47 -9.41 4.73 2.94
C ARG A 47 -8.18 5.36 3.57
N TRP A 48 -7.52 4.66 4.49
CA TRP A 48 -6.28 5.15 5.08
C TRP A 48 -5.19 5.30 4.02
N VAL A 49 -5.02 4.29 3.15
CA VAL A 49 -4.00 4.33 2.08
C VAL A 49 -4.25 5.49 1.12
N ASP A 50 -5.51 5.69 0.71
CA ASP A 50 -5.89 6.80 -0.18
C ASP A 50 -5.60 8.15 0.47
N SER A 51 -6.01 8.32 1.72
CA SER A 51 -5.85 9.58 2.44
C SER A 51 -4.37 9.89 2.68
N CYS A 52 -3.58 8.89 3.04
CA CYS A 52 -2.14 9.02 3.26
C CYS A 52 -1.43 9.45 1.97
N TYR A 53 -1.71 8.78 0.86
CA TYR A 53 -1.11 9.12 -0.42
C TYR A 53 -1.54 10.50 -0.91
N GLN A 54 -2.83 10.84 -0.82
CA GLN A 54 -3.35 12.14 -1.24
C GLN A 54 -2.74 13.30 -0.45
N GLN A 55 -2.47 13.11 0.84
CA GLN A 55 -1.90 14.15 1.70
C GLN A 55 -0.40 14.31 1.53
N ASN A 56 0.33 13.20 1.39
CA ASN A 56 1.78 13.20 1.46
C ASN A 56 2.46 13.13 0.09
N GLY A 57 1.78 12.61 -0.93
CA GLY A 57 2.36 12.33 -2.24
C GLY A 57 3.29 11.12 -2.27
N TYR A 58 3.35 10.31 -1.19
CA TYR A 58 4.13 9.07 -1.10
C TYR A 58 3.45 8.06 -0.16
N LEU A 59 3.90 6.81 -0.20
CA LEU A 59 3.48 5.75 0.74
C LEU A 59 4.67 4.90 1.19
N GLU A 60 4.77 4.68 2.50
CA GLU A 60 5.72 3.73 3.07
C GLU A 60 5.19 2.29 2.99
N PHE A 61 6.00 1.35 2.51
CA PHE A 61 5.58 -0.04 2.44
C PHE A 61 5.37 -0.67 3.83
N ASP A 62 6.15 -0.25 4.82
CA ASP A 62 5.98 -0.72 6.20
C ASP A 62 4.66 -0.21 6.80
N ALA A 63 4.31 1.06 6.58
CA ALA A 63 3.05 1.61 7.05
C ALA A 63 1.83 0.89 6.46
N VAL A 64 1.88 0.56 5.15
CA VAL A 64 0.85 -0.24 4.49
C VAL A 64 0.81 -1.67 5.06
N SER A 65 1.97 -2.28 5.30
CA SER A 65 2.06 -3.64 5.88
C SER A 65 1.50 -3.69 7.31
N ARG A 66 1.73 -2.66 8.12
CA ARG A 66 1.17 -2.54 9.50
C ARG A 66 -0.35 -2.46 9.54
N LEU A 67 -1.01 -2.08 8.44
CA LEU A 67 -2.48 -2.15 8.35
C LEU A 67 -3.00 -3.58 8.25
N GLY A 68 -2.13 -4.57 8.02
CA GLY A 68 -2.52 -5.96 7.73
C GLY A 68 -2.72 -6.22 6.24
N ILE A 69 -2.24 -5.33 5.36
CA ILE A 69 -2.22 -5.56 3.91
C ILE A 69 -1.00 -6.40 3.56
N GLY A 70 -1.23 -7.61 3.04
CA GLY A 70 -0.16 -8.47 2.52
C GLY A 70 0.39 -7.94 1.20
N ASP A 71 1.71 -8.04 1.02
CA ASP A 71 2.45 -7.55 -0.16
C ASP A 71 2.07 -6.11 -0.54
N ALA A 72 2.54 -5.16 0.26
CA ALA A 72 2.27 -3.74 0.08
C ALA A 72 2.60 -3.23 -1.33
N LYS A 73 3.71 -3.67 -1.94
CA LYS A 73 4.11 -3.24 -3.29
C LYS A 73 3.09 -3.70 -4.32
N ALA A 74 2.70 -4.98 -4.32
CA ALA A 74 1.70 -5.49 -5.25
C ALA A 74 0.33 -4.85 -5.04
N TYR A 75 -0.07 -4.62 -3.79
CA TYR A 75 -1.32 -3.93 -3.45
C TYR A 75 -1.36 -2.52 -4.04
N ILE A 76 -0.31 -1.71 -3.81
CA ILE A 76 -0.22 -0.33 -4.30
C ILE A 76 -0.21 -0.31 -5.84
N LYS A 77 0.60 -1.16 -6.49
CA LYS A 77 0.62 -1.29 -7.95
C LYS A 77 -0.76 -1.59 -8.54
N ARG A 78 -1.54 -2.44 -7.87
CA ARG A 78 -2.89 -2.77 -8.33
C ARG A 78 -3.88 -1.63 -8.10
N ARG A 79 -3.69 -0.86 -7.02
CA ARG A 79 -4.59 0.22 -6.61
C ARG A 79 -4.41 1.49 -7.43
N TYR A 80 -3.16 1.84 -7.75
CA TYR A 80 -2.77 3.06 -8.46
C TYR A 80 -2.14 2.74 -9.81
N LYS A 81 -2.82 1.92 -10.63
CA LYS A 81 -2.28 1.47 -11.93
C LYS A 81 -2.10 2.60 -12.93
N ASP A 82 -2.99 3.59 -12.86
CA ASP A 82 -3.01 4.73 -13.77
C ASP A 82 -2.14 5.88 -13.27
N ASP A 83 -1.62 5.76 -12.05
CA ASP A 83 -0.78 6.75 -11.41
C ASP A 83 0.69 6.37 -11.65
N ASN A 84 1.49 7.31 -12.14
CA ASN A 84 2.91 7.11 -12.43
C ASN A 84 3.74 7.11 -11.13
N LEU A 85 3.53 6.09 -10.30
CA LEU A 85 4.25 5.89 -9.05
C LEU A 85 5.63 5.28 -9.31
N VAL A 86 6.63 5.85 -8.66
CA VAL A 86 7.98 5.30 -8.61
C VAL A 86 8.12 4.46 -7.36
N PHE A 87 8.45 3.18 -7.53
CA PHE A 87 8.63 2.23 -6.44
C PHE A 87 10.10 2.13 -6.07
N LEU A 88 10.45 2.64 -4.90
CA LEU A 88 11.81 2.59 -4.36
C LEU A 88 11.96 1.35 -3.45
N LYS A 89 12.99 1.36 -2.60
CA LYS A 89 13.28 0.26 -1.69
C LYS A 89 12.23 0.20 -0.58
N SER A 90 12.08 1.29 0.17
CA SER A 90 11.26 1.38 1.39
C SER A 90 9.90 2.06 1.19
N ILE A 91 9.80 2.93 0.18
CA ILE A 91 8.60 3.70 -0.13
C ILE A 91 8.26 3.68 -1.63
N CYS A 92 7.06 4.15 -1.98
CA CYS A 92 6.79 4.66 -3.33
C CYS A 92 6.47 6.15 -3.29
N VAL A 93 6.90 6.87 -4.32
CA VAL A 93 6.66 8.31 -4.47
C VAL A 93 5.77 8.58 -5.67
N GLY A 94 4.92 9.58 -5.55
CA GLY A 94 4.08 10.08 -6.63
C GLY A 94 4.83 11.02 -7.57
N PRO A 95 4.21 11.38 -8.71
CA PRO A 95 4.84 12.18 -9.76
C PRO A 95 5.24 13.58 -9.29
N GLY A 96 4.56 14.14 -8.29
CA GLY A 96 4.88 15.47 -7.77
C GLY A 96 6.27 15.54 -7.12
N ILE A 97 6.67 14.51 -6.38
CA ILE A 97 8.00 14.42 -5.76
C ILE A 97 9.05 14.14 -6.85
N LEU A 98 8.73 13.26 -7.80
CA LEU A 98 9.63 12.97 -8.92
C LEU A 98 9.95 14.24 -9.73
N ALA A 99 8.95 15.04 -10.07
CA ALA A 99 9.13 16.28 -10.82
C ALA A 99 10.03 17.29 -10.09
N GLN A 100 9.98 17.34 -8.75
CA GLN A 100 10.88 18.19 -7.97
C GLN A 100 12.34 17.74 -8.06
N VAL A 101 12.57 16.42 -8.05
CA VAL A 101 13.91 15.85 -8.22
C VAL A 101 14.41 16.09 -9.65
N GLU A 102 13.58 15.84 -10.66
CA GLU A 102 13.92 16.09 -12.07
C GLU A 102 14.30 17.56 -12.31
N ALA A 103 13.53 18.50 -11.78
CA ALA A 103 13.83 19.93 -11.90
C ALA A 103 15.18 20.31 -11.26
N ALA A 104 15.49 19.75 -10.09
CA ALA A 104 16.77 20.00 -9.42
C ALA A 104 17.95 19.41 -10.22
N LEU A 105 17.76 18.24 -10.86
CA LEU A 105 18.77 17.63 -11.71
C LEU A 105 19.00 18.44 -13.00
N GLU A 106 17.93 18.99 -13.60
CA GLU A 106 18.04 19.83 -14.80
C GLU A 106 18.81 21.13 -14.51
N GLU A 107 18.56 21.77 -13.36
CA GLU A 107 19.31 22.96 -12.92
C GLU A 107 20.80 22.65 -12.73
N VAL A 108 21.10 21.52 -12.07
CA VAL A 108 22.49 21.06 -11.88
C VAL A 108 23.18 20.82 -13.22
N ALA A 109 22.48 20.17 -14.17
CA ALA A 109 23.02 19.93 -15.51
C ALA A 109 23.27 21.23 -16.29
N ALA A 110 22.39 22.22 -16.16
CA ALA A 110 22.52 23.51 -16.84
C ALA A 110 23.65 24.38 -16.26
N THR A 111 23.86 24.32 -14.94
CA THR A 111 24.81 25.19 -14.22
C THR A 111 26.18 24.54 -13.99
N GLY A 112 26.29 23.22 -14.15
CA GLY A 112 27.49 22.45 -13.79
C GLY A 112 27.76 22.44 -12.28
N SER A 113 26.72 22.59 -11.47
CA SER A 113 26.80 22.65 -10.00
C SER A 113 26.63 21.26 -9.36
N TRP A 114 26.42 21.20 -8.06
CA TRP A 114 26.13 19.98 -7.31
C TRP A 114 24.90 20.21 -6.45
N THR A 115 24.03 19.21 -6.33
CA THR A 115 22.86 19.24 -5.44
C THR A 115 22.79 17.98 -4.59
N ASP A 116 22.23 18.11 -3.39
CA ASP A 116 21.82 16.99 -2.56
C ASP A 116 20.34 16.72 -2.82
N VAL A 117 20.02 15.49 -3.21
CA VAL A 117 18.64 15.06 -3.52
C VAL A 117 17.89 14.67 -2.25
N MET A 118 18.58 14.27 -1.18
CA MET A 118 17.92 13.80 0.05
C MET A 118 16.98 14.84 0.69
N PRO A 119 17.33 16.14 0.75
CA PRO A 119 16.43 17.18 1.25
C PRO A 119 15.14 17.38 0.43
N LEU A 120 15.11 16.92 -0.82
CA LEU A 120 13.94 17.00 -1.71
C LEU A 120 12.99 15.81 -1.51
N LEU A 121 13.45 14.77 -0.82
CA LEU A 121 12.69 13.56 -0.57
C LEU A 121 12.00 13.60 0.80
N PRO A 122 10.93 12.80 1.00
CA PRO A 122 10.38 12.57 2.31
C PRO A 122 11.46 12.14 3.32
N SER A 123 11.38 12.64 4.55
CA SER A 123 12.37 12.33 5.61
C SER A 123 12.48 10.84 5.97
N VAL A 124 11.50 10.05 5.56
CA VAL A 124 11.47 8.58 5.70
C VAL A 124 12.32 7.86 4.66
N CYS A 125 12.76 8.53 3.59
CA CYS A 125 13.62 7.95 2.57
C CYS A 125 14.98 7.56 3.14
N THR A 126 15.43 6.36 2.77
CA THR A 126 16.80 5.93 3.02
C THR A 126 17.74 6.46 1.94
N SER A 127 19.05 6.42 2.20
CA SER A 127 20.05 6.74 1.18
C SER A 127 19.97 5.81 -0.05
N GLU A 128 19.53 4.55 0.13
CA GLU A 128 19.27 3.62 -0.96
C GLU A 128 18.08 4.09 -1.82
N ASP A 129 17.03 4.65 -1.21
CA ASP A 129 15.90 5.24 -1.94
C ASP A 129 16.34 6.47 -2.76
N GLY A 130 17.18 7.33 -2.18
CA GLY A 130 17.74 8.48 -2.87
C GLY A 130 18.68 8.09 -4.04
N ALA A 131 19.44 7.00 -3.90
CA ALA A 131 20.25 6.47 -4.99
C ALA A 131 19.39 5.82 -6.10
N ASN A 132 18.26 5.21 -5.73
CA ASN A 132 17.37 4.59 -6.70
C ASN A 132 16.57 5.64 -7.48
N ILE A 133 16.11 6.72 -6.84
CA ILE A 133 15.24 7.71 -7.52
C ILE A 133 15.95 8.44 -8.66
N ILE A 134 17.28 8.63 -8.57
CA ILE A 134 18.09 9.24 -9.64
C ILE A 134 18.37 8.29 -10.82
N GLN A 135 18.07 6.99 -10.67
CA GLN A 135 18.24 5.97 -11.72
C GLN A 135 16.93 5.62 -12.45
N VAL A 136 15.83 6.27 -12.07
CA VAL A 136 14.48 6.02 -12.60
C VAL A 136 14.34 6.49 -14.03
#